data_AF-A0A519DDU2-F1
#
_entry.id   AF-A0A519DDU2-F1
#
_cell.length_a   1.000
_cell.length_b   1.000
_cell.length_c   1.000
_cell.angle_alpha   90.00
_cell.angle_beta   90.00
_cell.angle_gamma   90.00
#
_symmetry.space_group_name_H-M   'P 1'
#
loop_
_entity.id
_entity.type
_entity.pdbx_description
1 polymer ?
#
loop_
_entity_poly.entity_id
_entity_poly.type
_entity_poly.pdbx_seq_one_letter_code
_entity_poly.pdbx_strand_id
1 'polypeptide(L)'
;MEAPIPKLPTPYSDSSKFGASNQRALSRRVAARDTGRRFWTRVSGSAKTPLIRQTLSLVAPICAGLLLVKWDFASYNAAIAAYTLLVVLLIPTNLAATFAGMSARDRLKLRDGGQRSMDAYPGVERILNTLGERSLRERIRLLSAALGAVALIAVRDLETGNTLGSLLLGASMALGALCFLNSLILDDSIPMRSNSFPLLSLHAPTLHDSTLNRPLSDLMVAHLDPETAAAWDDWKISLMDSVRANQTPDSAVEHLLRAVHLNEQGLLDDARLMTEAKRVFKVSAIDSLIDKSNKFDLRSLRTLLAHTKAWEPGLFRLIDRLQDSAIRGDHSMNEMSWRLDLDLPPRCSQGQADLFVMLHNNTGTTTNVKVDVVVAEGEPALQTIRVEARASRRIDRARATDQVDSLGRLLDDAIVLWIGLAWPDSKLGSHPVQVTLRGEHGKTLSSVVVQTTLSSKAQQESAGQRMSDAASAVRRLALSIAD
;
A
#
# COMPACT_ATOMS: atom_id res chain seq x y z
N MET A 1 18.69 59.17 15.16
CA MET A 1 18.35 57.84 15.72
C MET A 1 17.40 57.17 14.73
N GLU A 2 17.95 56.35 13.85
CA GLU A 2 17.17 55.62 12.85
C GLU A 2 16.70 54.31 13.47
N ALA A 3 15.40 54.04 13.43
CA ALA A 3 14.82 52.82 13.98
C ALA A 3 15.31 51.59 13.19
N PRO A 4 15.60 50.46 13.85
CA PRO A 4 16.10 49.28 13.13
C PRO A 4 15.02 48.72 12.20
N ILE A 5 15.36 48.61 10.92
CA ILE A 5 14.54 47.98 9.88
C ILE A 5 14.24 46.54 10.30
N PRO A 6 12.97 46.08 10.26
CA PRO A 6 12.64 44.71 10.63
C PRO A 6 13.32 43.74 9.67
N LYS A 7 14.16 42.84 10.22
CA LYS A 7 14.82 41.78 9.46
C LYS A 7 13.76 40.97 8.70
N LEU A 8 13.88 40.96 7.38
CA LEU A 8 13.10 40.08 6.51
C LEU A 8 13.28 38.63 6.97
N PRO A 9 12.20 37.82 6.99
CA PRO A 9 12.27 36.44 7.43
C PRO A 9 13.18 35.66 6.46
N THR A 10 14.28 35.14 6.98
CA THR A 10 15.13 34.22 6.22
C THR A 10 14.45 32.84 6.19
N PRO A 11 14.20 32.26 5.00
CA PRO A 11 13.51 30.97 4.88
C PRO A 11 14.29 29.76 5.41
N TYR A 12 15.50 29.98 5.96
CA TYR A 12 16.45 28.95 6.36
C TYR A 12 16.86 29.00 7.84
N SER A 13 16.10 29.69 8.71
CA SER A 13 16.39 29.66 10.15
C SER A 13 15.71 28.46 10.84
N ASP A 14 16.53 27.56 11.40
CA ASP A 14 16.12 26.33 12.11
C ASP A 14 15.26 26.57 13.37
N SER A 15 14.99 27.83 13.74
CA SER A 15 14.31 28.19 14.98
C SER A 15 13.16 29.19 14.81
N SER A 16 12.51 29.23 13.65
CA SER A 16 11.32 30.07 13.49
C SER A 16 10.15 29.55 14.36
N LYS A 17 9.86 30.25 15.47
CA LYS A 17 8.66 30.03 16.30
C LYS A 17 7.35 30.06 15.47
N PHE A 18 7.38 30.72 14.31
CA PHE A 18 6.29 30.75 13.33
C PHE A 18 6.04 29.38 12.67
N GLY A 19 7.07 28.58 12.38
CA GLY A 19 6.93 27.24 11.78
C GLY A 19 6.11 26.29 12.65
N ALA A 20 6.38 26.27 13.95
CA ALA A 20 5.64 25.45 14.92
C ALA A 20 4.16 25.88 15.05
N SER A 21 3.87 27.18 14.98
CA SER A 21 2.49 27.68 15.02
C SER A 21 1.69 27.29 13.77
N ASN A 22 2.32 27.35 12.59
CA ASN A 22 1.71 26.93 11.33
C ASN A 22 1.49 25.42 11.28
N GLN A 23 2.43 24.60 11.78
CA GLN A 23 2.24 23.15 11.90
C GLN A 23 1.11 22.78 12.86
N ARG A 24 0.96 23.49 13.98
CA ARG A 24 -0.18 23.32 14.90
C ARG A 24 -1.51 23.71 14.27
N ALA A 25 -1.55 24.79 13.48
CA ALA A 25 -2.75 25.17 12.74
C ALA A 25 -3.10 24.15 11.64
N LEU A 26 -2.09 23.62 10.94
CA LEU A 26 -2.28 22.63 9.89
C LEU A 26 -2.75 21.29 10.45
N SER A 27 -2.15 20.81 11.54
CA SER A 27 -2.59 19.58 12.23
C SER A 27 -4.03 19.68 12.76
N ARG A 28 -4.44 20.84 13.31
CA ARG A 28 -5.85 21.08 13.68
C ARG A 28 -6.77 21.02 12.47
N ARG A 29 -6.35 21.58 11.34
CA ARG A 29 -7.11 21.54 10.07
C ARG A 29 -7.24 20.11 9.54
N VAL A 30 -6.15 19.33 9.61
CA VAL A 30 -6.14 17.90 9.28
C VAL A 30 -7.14 17.16 10.16
N ALA A 31 -7.11 17.37 11.49
CA ALA A 31 -8.05 16.73 12.41
C ALA A 31 -9.51 17.10 12.10
N ALA A 32 -9.81 18.39 11.88
CA ALA A 32 -11.16 18.83 11.51
C ALA A 32 -11.63 18.17 10.20
N ARG A 33 -10.80 18.13 9.16
CA ARG A 33 -11.14 17.48 7.88
C ARG A 33 -11.26 15.96 8.01
N ASP A 34 -10.47 15.34 8.88
CA ASP A 34 -10.54 13.91 9.15
C ASP A 34 -11.82 13.54 9.90
N THR A 35 -12.28 14.37 10.84
CA THR A 35 -13.59 14.16 11.49
C THR A 35 -14.74 14.23 10.49
N GLY A 36 -14.72 15.22 9.57
CA GLY A 36 -15.68 15.31 8.47
C GLY A 36 -15.64 14.08 7.57
N ARG A 37 -14.44 13.64 7.17
CA ARG A 37 -14.24 12.41 6.40
C ARG A 37 -14.87 11.21 7.10
N ARG A 38 -14.56 10.97 8.38
CA ARG A 38 -15.08 9.84 9.18
C ARG A 38 -16.60 9.88 9.31
N PHE A 39 -17.18 11.06 9.50
CA PHE A 39 -18.63 11.23 9.58
C PHE A 39 -19.29 10.84 8.26
N TRP A 40 -18.85 11.41 7.14
CA TRP A 40 -19.45 11.15 5.83
C TRP A 40 -19.19 9.72 5.33
N THR A 41 -18.04 9.13 5.62
CA THR A 41 -17.78 7.72 5.29
C THR A 41 -18.66 6.77 6.09
N ARG A 42 -18.94 7.07 7.37
CA ARG A 42 -19.88 6.28 8.19
C ARG A 42 -21.30 6.35 7.65
N VAL A 43 -21.77 7.56 7.32
CA VAL A 43 -23.11 7.77 6.73
C VAL A 43 -23.24 7.07 5.37
N SER A 44 -22.22 7.17 4.53
CA SER A 44 -22.21 6.55 3.20
C SER A 44 -22.06 5.02 3.22
N GLY A 45 -21.29 4.51 4.19
CA GLY A 45 -20.83 3.12 4.27
C GLY A 45 -21.68 2.18 5.12
N SER A 46 -22.88 2.56 5.54
CA SER A 46 -23.80 1.63 6.21
C SER A 46 -24.06 0.39 5.33
N ALA A 47 -24.25 -0.78 5.91
CA ALA A 47 -24.28 -2.05 5.17
C ALA A 47 -25.33 -2.11 4.04
N LYS A 48 -26.44 -1.36 4.15
CA LYS A 48 -27.55 -1.39 3.18
C LYS A 48 -27.54 -0.23 2.18
N THR A 49 -26.87 0.89 2.50
CA THR A 49 -26.85 2.08 1.61
C THR A 49 -26.22 1.86 0.24
N PRO A 50 -25.10 1.12 0.05
CA PRO A 50 -24.53 0.91 -1.28
C PRO A 50 -25.45 0.07 -2.18
N LEU A 51 -26.07 -0.98 -1.64
CA LEU A 51 -27.03 -1.80 -2.37
C LEU A 51 -28.24 -0.98 -2.84
N ILE A 52 -28.82 -0.15 -1.94
CA ILE A 52 -29.95 0.71 -2.28
C ILE A 52 -29.57 1.70 -3.39
N ARG A 53 -28.37 2.31 -3.32
CA ARG A 53 -27.89 3.22 -4.37
C ARG A 53 -27.72 2.52 -5.71
N GLN A 54 -27.12 1.33 -5.74
CA GLN A 54 -26.94 0.55 -6.96
C GLN A 54 -28.29 0.16 -7.58
N THR A 55 -29.23 -0.35 -6.78
CA THR A 55 -30.56 -0.71 -7.26
C THR A 55 -31.33 0.50 -7.76
N LEU A 56 -31.27 1.62 -7.04
CA LEU A 56 -31.97 2.84 -7.43
C LEU A 56 -31.37 3.46 -8.70
N SER A 57 -30.03 3.35 -8.87
CA SER A 57 -29.35 3.79 -10.07
C SER A 57 -29.65 2.95 -11.30
N LEU A 58 -30.10 1.70 -11.12
CA LEU A 58 -30.60 0.85 -12.20
C LEU A 58 -32.07 1.17 -12.52
N VAL A 59 -32.91 1.37 -11.49
CA VAL A 59 -34.36 1.63 -11.65
C VAL A 59 -34.63 2.99 -12.29
N ALA A 60 -33.87 4.03 -11.92
CA ALA A 60 -34.04 5.39 -12.44
C ALA A 60 -34.03 5.50 -13.98
N PRO A 61 -33.00 4.99 -14.72
CA PRO A 61 -33.01 5.02 -16.18
C PRO A 61 -34.10 4.15 -16.81
N ILE A 62 -34.49 3.03 -16.17
CA ILE A 62 -35.59 2.18 -16.65
C ILE A 62 -36.91 2.96 -16.61
N CYS A 63 -37.20 3.67 -15.51
CA CYS A 63 -38.39 4.50 -15.41
C CYS A 63 -38.42 5.60 -16.47
N ALA A 64 -37.29 6.25 -16.76
CA ALA A 64 -37.19 7.24 -17.82
C ALA A 64 -37.41 6.61 -19.22
N GLY A 65 -36.89 5.41 -19.46
CA GLY A 65 -37.11 4.65 -20.70
C GLY A 65 -38.57 4.25 -20.91
N LEU A 66 -39.26 3.82 -19.85
CA LEU A 66 -40.69 3.48 -19.91
C LEU A 66 -41.56 4.70 -20.26
N LEU A 67 -41.21 5.89 -19.75
CA LEU A 67 -41.86 7.15 -20.13
C LEU A 67 -41.60 7.51 -21.61
N LEU A 68 -40.40 7.22 -22.13
CA LEU A 68 -40.06 7.45 -23.53
C LEU A 68 -40.87 6.56 -24.48
N VAL A 69 -41.14 5.31 -24.09
CA VAL A 69 -41.99 4.36 -24.84
C VAL A 69 -43.49 4.67 -24.69
N LYS A 70 -43.86 5.65 -23.84
CA LYS A 70 -45.25 6.02 -23.52
C LYS A 70 -46.07 4.83 -23.00
N TRP A 71 -45.47 4.04 -22.10
CA TRP A 71 -46.16 2.90 -21.51
C TRP A 71 -47.26 3.34 -20.53
N ASP A 72 -48.43 2.69 -20.57
CA ASP A 72 -49.64 3.13 -19.86
C ASP A 72 -49.52 3.21 -18.33
N PHE A 73 -48.62 2.40 -17.74
CA PHE A 73 -48.37 2.39 -16.29
C PHE A 73 -47.20 3.29 -15.86
N ALA A 74 -46.55 3.99 -16.81
CA ALA A 74 -45.40 4.84 -16.50
C ALA A 74 -45.86 6.16 -15.86
N SER A 75 -45.37 6.43 -14.64
CA SER A 75 -45.70 7.67 -13.93
C SER A 75 -44.49 8.60 -13.82
N TYR A 76 -44.68 9.86 -14.22
CA TYR A 76 -43.68 10.91 -14.06
C TYR A 76 -43.27 11.12 -12.60
N ASN A 77 -44.23 11.02 -11.67
CA ASN A 77 -43.97 11.19 -10.24
C ASN A 77 -43.04 10.11 -9.68
N ALA A 78 -43.18 8.85 -10.10
CA ALA A 78 -42.27 7.79 -9.64
C ALA A 78 -40.86 7.96 -10.21
N ALA A 79 -40.72 8.36 -11.48
CA ALA A 79 -39.42 8.62 -12.10
C ALA A 79 -38.71 9.80 -11.42
N ILE A 80 -39.41 10.91 -11.19
CA ILE A 80 -38.86 12.07 -10.47
C ILE A 80 -38.48 11.69 -9.03
N ALA A 81 -39.34 10.93 -8.33
CA ALA A 81 -39.04 10.44 -6.98
C ALA A 81 -37.78 9.55 -6.95
N ALA A 82 -37.60 8.67 -7.94
CA ALA A 82 -36.42 7.81 -8.04
C ALA A 82 -35.13 8.63 -8.22
N TYR A 83 -35.10 9.58 -9.16
CA TYR A 83 -33.92 10.44 -9.38
C TYR A 83 -33.65 11.38 -8.20
N THR A 84 -34.68 11.96 -7.59
CA THR A 84 -34.50 12.86 -6.43
C THR A 84 -34.00 12.12 -5.19
N LEU A 85 -34.57 10.95 -4.90
CA LEU A 85 -34.06 10.08 -3.82
C LEU A 85 -32.60 9.66 -4.07
N LEU A 86 -32.27 9.38 -5.33
CA LEU A 86 -30.91 9.03 -5.72
C LEU A 86 -29.94 10.19 -5.50
N VAL A 87 -30.30 11.42 -5.89
CA VAL A 87 -29.49 12.62 -5.59
C VAL A 87 -29.25 12.76 -4.09
N VAL A 88 -30.28 12.61 -3.26
CA VAL A 88 -30.16 12.71 -1.79
C VAL A 88 -29.18 11.66 -1.25
N LEU A 89 -29.25 10.43 -1.74
CA LEU A 89 -28.35 9.34 -1.33
C LEU A 89 -26.90 9.51 -1.82
N LEU A 90 -26.66 10.30 -2.86
CA LEU A 90 -25.34 10.57 -3.43
C LEU A 90 -24.62 11.78 -2.79
N ILE A 91 -25.33 12.65 -2.08
CA ILE A 91 -24.70 13.79 -1.38
C ILE A 91 -23.65 13.30 -0.35
N PRO A 92 -23.93 12.32 0.53
CA PRO A 92 -22.95 11.82 1.47
C PRO A 92 -21.72 11.18 0.82
N THR A 93 -21.86 10.50 -0.31
CA THR A 93 -20.72 9.85 -1.01
C THR A 93 -19.79 10.89 -1.61
N ASN A 94 -20.34 11.93 -2.24
CA ASN A 94 -19.57 13.03 -2.80
C ASN A 94 -18.85 13.84 -1.70
N LEU A 95 -19.53 14.10 -0.58
CA LEU A 95 -18.90 14.75 0.57
C LEU A 95 -17.77 13.88 1.16
N ALA A 96 -17.98 12.57 1.32
CA ALA A 96 -16.93 11.66 1.78
C ALA A 96 -15.69 11.71 0.87
N ALA A 97 -15.87 11.69 -0.45
CA ALA A 97 -14.76 11.75 -1.41
C ALA A 97 -14.02 13.10 -1.40
N THR A 98 -14.75 14.21 -1.30
CA THR A 98 -14.14 15.55 -1.24
C THR A 98 -13.37 15.76 0.07
N PHE A 99 -13.93 15.36 1.22
CA PHE A 99 -13.23 15.41 2.50
C PHE A 99 -12.02 14.47 2.56
N ALA A 100 -12.08 13.29 1.91
CA ALA A 100 -10.93 12.41 1.76
C ALA A 100 -9.79 13.09 0.99
N GLY A 101 -10.07 13.69 -0.17
CA GLY A 101 -9.08 14.44 -0.95
C GLY A 101 -8.50 15.65 -0.20
N MET A 102 -9.35 16.41 0.49
CA MET A 102 -8.90 17.55 1.31
C MET A 102 -8.06 17.13 2.52
N SER A 103 -8.40 16.01 3.16
CA SER A 103 -7.64 15.46 4.29
C SER A 103 -6.27 14.96 3.82
N ALA A 104 -6.21 14.20 2.72
CA ALA A 104 -4.96 13.70 2.15
C ALA A 104 -4.01 14.83 1.77
N ARG A 105 -4.49 15.85 1.03
CA ARG A 105 -3.66 17.01 0.65
C ARG A 105 -3.12 17.78 1.85
N ASP A 106 -3.90 17.95 2.90
CA ASP A 106 -3.41 18.63 4.11
C ASP A 106 -2.44 17.77 4.91
N ARG A 107 -2.62 16.43 4.94
CA ARG A 107 -1.69 15.49 5.56
C ARG A 107 -0.33 15.51 4.87
N LEU A 108 -0.31 15.47 3.54
CA LEU A 108 0.93 15.48 2.75
C LEU A 108 1.67 16.82 2.77
N LYS A 109 0.95 17.91 3.08
CA LYS A 109 1.54 19.23 3.37
C LYS A 109 2.18 19.33 4.75
N LEU A 110 1.96 18.37 5.64
CA LEU A 110 2.74 18.30 6.88
C LEU A 110 4.20 18.09 6.51
N ARG A 111 5.08 18.67 7.32
CA ARG A 111 6.51 18.47 7.20
C ARG A 111 6.92 17.38 8.16
N ASP A 112 7.70 16.44 7.64
CA ASP A 112 8.40 15.48 8.46
C ASP A 112 9.60 16.17 9.13
N GLY A 113 9.73 16.01 10.46
CA GLY A 113 10.87 16.51 11.25
C GLY A 113 11.29 17.98 11.07
N GLY A 114 10.47 18.81 10.43
CA GLY A 114 10.78 20.20 10.08
C GLY A 114 11.52 20.44 8.76
N GLN A 115 12.03 19.42 8.05
CA GLN A 115 12.96 19.64 6.93
C GLN A 115 12.40 19.39 5.52
N ARG A 116 11.42 18.49 5.32
CA ARG A 116 10.84 18.21 3.99
C ARG A 116 9.33 18.08 4.03
N SER A 117 8.64 18.62 3.02
CA SER A 117 7.21 18.37 2.81
C SER A 117 7.00 16.94 2.33
N MET A 118 6.03 16.25 2.91
CA MET A 118 5.71 14.86 2.56
C MET A 118 5.18 14.73 1.12
N ASP A 119 4.75 15.84 0.50
CA ASP A 119 4.43 15.97 -0.92
C ASP A 119 5.57 15.54 -1.88
N ALA A 120 6.83 15.59 -1.43
CA ALA A 120 7.99 15.19 -2.25
C ALA A 120 8.30 13.69 -2.19
N TYR A 121 7.55 12.91 -1.40
CA TYR A 121 7.76 11.49 -1.29
C TYR A 121 7.33 10.78 -2.58
N PRO A 122 8.07 9.76 -3.06
CA PRO A 122 7.67 8.97 -4.22
C PRO A 122 6.24 8.42 -4.07
N GLY A 123 5.52 8.23 -5.17
CA GLY A 123 4.18 7.64 -5.17
C GLY A 123 3.03 8.51 -4.60
N VAL A 124 3.30 9.72 -4.10
CA VAL A 124 2.26 10.66 -3.63
C VAL A 124 1.33 11.11 -4.75
N GLU A 125 1.86 11.31 -5.95
CA GLU A 125 1.08 11.68 -7.13
C GLU A 125 -0.05 10.68 -7.41
N ARG A 126 0.24 9.38 -7.25
CA ARG A 126 -0.77 8.32 -7.40
C ARG A 126 -1.89 8.46 -6.37
N ILE A 127 -1.55 8.73 -5.10
CA ILE A 127 -2.53 8.94 -4.04
C ILE A 127 -3.46 10.11 -4.41
N LEU A 128 -2.87 11.24 -4.80
CA LEU A 128 -3.62 12.44 -5.17
C LEU A 128 -4.45 12.25 -6.44
N ASN A 129 -3.92 11.55 -7.43
CA ASN A 129 -4.63 11.25 -8.67
C ASN A 129 -5.80 10.30 -8.42
N THR A 130 -5.60 9.23 -7.65
CA THR A 130 -6.67 8.26 -7.31
C THR A 130 -7.81 8.93 -6.54
N LEU A 131 -7.49 9.81 -5.58
CA LEU A 131 -8.50 10.59 -4.85
C LEU A 131 -9.17 11.65 -5.72
N GLY A 132 -8.41 12.31 -6.60
CA GLY A 132 -8.92 13.30 -7.55
C GLY A 132 -9.89 12.69 -8.56
N GLU A 133 -9.48 11.59 -9.19
CA GLU A 133 -10.29 10.83 -10.14
C GLU A 133 -11.58 10.33 -9.47
N ARG A 134 -11.48 9.81 -8.24
CA ARG A 134 -12.67 9.40 -7.48
C ARG A 134 -13.60 10.58 -7.20
N SER A 135 -13.08 11.72 -6.73
CA SER A 135 -13.92 12.90 -6.48
C SER A 135 -14.58 13.39 -7.76
N LEU A 136 -13.91 13.28 -8.90
CA LEU A 136 -14.47 13.65 -10.20
C LEU A 136 -15.59 12.68 -10.61
N ARG A 137 -15.39 11.37 -10.48
CA ARG A 137 -16.42 10.36 -10.77
C ARG A 137 -17.64 10.50 -9.86
N GLU A 138 -17.46 10.79 -8.57
CA GLU A 138 -18.56 11.07 -7.63
C GLU A 138 -19.35 12.33 -8.03
N ARG A 139 -18.67 13.39 -8.49
CA ARG A 139 -19.33 14.61 -8.99
C ARG A 139 -20.11 14.33 -10.27
N ILE A 140 -19.52 13.58 -11.20
CA ILE A 140 -20.20 13.17 -12.44
C ILE A 140 -21.47 12.38 -12.10
N ARG A 141 -21.37 11.42 -11.17
CA ARG A 141 -22.51 10.62 -10.69
C ARG A 141 -23.62 11.48 -10.07
N LEU A 142 -23.26 12.45 -9.23
CA LEU A 142 -24.22 13.39 -8.62
C LEU A 142 -24.87 14.29 -9.68
N LEU A 143 -24.07 14.87 -10.58
CA LEU A 143 -24.55 15.80 -11.60
C LEU A 143 -25.42 15.11 -12.63
N SER A 144 -25.09 13.87 -13.05
CA SER A 144 -25.93 13.13 -14.00
C SER A 144 -27.29 12.80 -13.41
N ALA A 145 -27.34 12.42 -12.13
CA ALA A 145 -28.60 12.21 -11.41
C ALA A 145 -29.42 13.50 -11.27
N ALA A 146 -28.77 14.61 -10.90
CA ALA A 146 -29.45 15.90 -10.73
C ALA A 146 -29.98 16.45 -12.06
N LEU A 147 -29.19 16.40 -13.12
CA LEU A 147 -29.60 16.82 -14.46
C LEU A 147 -30.71 15.92 -15.02
N GLY A 148 -30.67 14.61 -14.75
CA GLY A 148 -31.77 13.70 -15.09
C GLY A 148 -33.08 14.07 -14.38
N ALA A 149 -33.02 14.39 -13.09
CA ALA A 149 -34.20 14.87 -12.34
C ALA A 149 -34.76 16.17 -12.93
N VAL A 150 -33.90 17.15 -13.21
CA VAL A 150 -34.29 18.44 -13.80
C VAL A 150 -34.91 18.25 -15.18
N ALA A 151 -34.36 17.36 -16.01
CA ALA A 151 -34.93 17.04 -17.33
C ALA A 151 -36.34 16.45 -17.20
N LEU A 152 -36.57 15.54 -16.25
CA LEU A 152 -37.90 14.95 -16.01
C LEU A 152 -38.91 15.99 -15.48
N ILE A 153 -38.49 16.87 -14.59
CA ILE A 153 -39.31 17.97 -14.07
C ILE A 153 -39.66 18.93 -15.22
N ALA A 154 -38.69 19.26 -16.07
CA ALA A 154 -38.89 20.11 -17.24
C ALA A 154 -39.92 19.51 -18.21
N VAL A 155 -39.87 18.21 -18.48
CA VAL A 155 -40.86 17.53 -19.35
C VAL A 155 -42.27 17.57 -18.74
N ARG A 156 -42.39 17.48 -17.42
CA ARG A 156 -43.67 17.49 -16.72
C ARG A 156 -44.29 18.90 -16.65
N ASP A 157 -43.48 19.90 -16.31
CA ASP A 157 -43.96 21.22 -15.91
C ASP A 157 -43.89 22.25 -17.05
N LEU A 158 -43.04 22.02 -18.06
CA LEU A 158 -43.00 22.84 -19.27
C LEU A 158 -43.73 22.12 -20.41
N GLU A 159 -44.50 22.86 -21.21
CA GLU A 159 -45.13 22.37 -22.44
C GLU A 159 -44.05 22.09 -23.52
N THR A 160 -43.30 21.01 -23.32
CA THR A 160 -42.08 20.71 -24.08
C THR A 160 -42.32 20.21 -25.50
N GLY A 161 -43.56 20.12 -25.96
CA GLY A 161 -43.88 19.52 -27.26
C GLY A 161 -43.41 18.06 -27.38
N ASN A 162 -43.72 17.40 -28.50
CA ASN A 162 -43.39 15.97 -28.66
C ASN A 162 -41.90 15.74 -28.97
N THR A 163 -41.24 16.68 -29.67
CA THR A 163 -39.82 16.57 -30.06
C THR A 163 -38.85 16.88 -28.92
N LEU A 164 -39.02 18.01 -28.23
CA LEU A 164 -38.14 18.37 -27.11
C LEU A 164 -38.43 17.52 -25.87
N GLY A 165 -39.68 17.11 -25.63
CA GLY A 165 -40.03 16.14 -24.59
C GLY A 165 -39.33 14.78 -24.76
N SER A 166 -39.34 14.21 -25.96
CA SER A 166 -38.66 12.92 -26.25
C SER A 166 -37.13 13.02 -26.14
N LEU A 167 -36.53 14.14 -26.58
CA LEU A 167 -35.10 14.39 -26.41
C LEU A 167 -34.70 14.50 -24.94
N LEU A 168 -35.48 15.20 -24.11
CA LEU A 168 -35.22 15.33 -22.67
C LEU A 168 -35.37 13.99 -21.93
N LEU A 169 -36.38 13.18 -22.29
CA LEU A 169 -36.53 11.83 -21.75
C LEU A 169 -35.35 10.93 -22.14
N GLY A 170 -34.91 10.99 -23.40
CA GLY A 170 -33.73 10.28 -23.88
C GLY A 170 -32.44 10.71 -23.16
N ALA A 171 -32.26 12.01 -22.95
CA ALA A 171 -31.14 12.56 -22.18
C ALA A 171 -31.18 12.09 -20.72
N SER A 172 -32.35 12.09 -20.07
CA SER A 172 -32.50 11.57 -18.70
C SER A 172 -32.12 10.10 -18.62
N MET A 173 -32.56 9.27 -19.56
CA MET A 173 -32.21 7.86 -19.63
C MET A 173 -30.70 7.66 -19.78
N ALA A 174 -30.05 8.39 -20.69
CA ALA A 174 -28.60 8.32 -20.89
C ALA A 174 -27.80 8.76 -19.65
N LEU A 175 -28.22 9.85 -18.99
CA LEU A 175 -27.62 10.33 -17.74
C LEU A 175 -27.81 9.33 -16.59
N GLY A 176 -28.96 8.66 -16.52
CA GLY A 176 -29.22 7.59 -15.57
C GLY A 176 -28.34 6.36 -15.81
N ALA A 177 -28.15 5.95 -17.07
CA ALA A 177 -27.23 4.87 -17.42
C ALA A 177 -25.78 5.21 -17.06
N LEU A 178 -25.34 6.46 -17.30
CA LEU A 178 -24.03 6.95 -16.91
C LEU A 178 -23.87 6.94 -15.37
N CYS A 179 -24.91 7.30 -14.61
CA CYS A 179 -24.94 7.19 -13.16
C CYS A 179 -24.78 5.73 -12.69
N PHE A 180 -25.44 4.79 -13.36
CA PHE A 180 -25.36 3.36 -13.05
C PHE A 180 -23.95 2.81 -13.24
N LEU A 181 -23.33 3.09 -14.39
CA LEU A 181 -21.95 2.64 -14.67
C LEU A 181 -20.95 3.20 -13.64
N ASN A 182 -21.08 4.47 -13.27
CA ASN A 182 -20.23 5.05 -12.22
C ASN A 182 -20.51 4.46 -10.84
N SER A 183 -21.74 4.03 -10.55
CA SER A 183 -22.08 3.39 -9.26
C SER A 183 -21.44 2.01 -9.12
N LEU A 184 -21.38 1.22 -10.20
CA LEU A 184 -20.67 -0.06 -10.19
C LEU A 184 -19.18 0.13 -9.84
N ILE A 185 -18.52 1.11 -10.45
CA ILE A 185 -17.08 1.38 -10.22
C ILE A 185 -16.81 1.94 -8.81
N LEU A 186 -17.67 2.84 -8.32
CA LEU A 186 -17.42 3.59 -7.08
C LEU A 186 -17.79 2.84 -5.81
N ASP A 187 -18.82 1.99 -5.85
CA ASP A 187 -19.33 1.31 -4.66
C ASP A 187 -18.50 0.06 -4.29
N ASP A 188 -17.68 -0.46 -5.21
CA ASP A 188 -16.79 -1.63 -4.98
C ASP A 188 -15.60 -1.35 -4.04
N SER A 189 -15.23 -0.08 -3.83
CA SER A 189 -14.16 0.27 -2.90
C SER A 189 -14.42 1.63 -2.27
N ILE A 190 -14.14 1.81 -0.97
CA ILE A 190 -14.11 3.15 -0.34
C ILE A 190 -12.68 3.36 0.17
N PRO A 191 -11.97 4.41 -0.27
CA PRO A 191 -10.59 4.64 0.11
C PRO A 191 -10.52 5.19 1.53
N MET A 192 -9.36 5.07 2.17
CA MET A 192 -9.10 5.59 3.51
C MET A 192 -10.05 5.04 4.60
N ARG A 193 -10.57 3.81 4.51
CA ARG A 193 -11.43 3.27 5.58
C ARG A 193 -10.71 3.11 6.92
N SER A 194 -9.41 2.82 6.91
CA SER A 194 -8.61 2.72 8.14
C SER A 194 -8.41 4.10 8.77
N ASN A 195 -8.57 4.16 10.10
CA ASN A 195 -8.32 5.38 10.86
C ASN A 195 -6.83 5.57 11.17
N SER A 196 -6.11 4.49 11.43
CA SER A 196 -4.68 4.52 11.76
C SER A 196 -3.80 4.69 10.52
N PHE A 197 -4.20 4.09 9.39
CA PHE A 197 -3.44 4.07 8.13
C PHE A 197 -4.32 4.47 6.94
N PRO A 198 -4.72 5.76 6.85
CA PRO A 198 -5.68 6.18 5.84
C PRO A 198 -5.09 6.15 4.41
N LEU A 199 -3.82 6.49 4.23
CA LEU A 199 -3.19 6.63 2.92
C LEU A 199 -2.54 5.35 2.41
N LEU A 200 -2.23 4.40 3.29
CA LEU A 200 -1.50 3.16 2.98
C LEU A 200 -2.11 2.39 1.81
N SER A 201 -3.44 2.21 1.79
CA SER A 201 -4.14 1.50 0.71
C SER A 201 -4.11 2.18 -0.67
N LEU A 202 -3.70 3.45 -0.73
CA LEU A 202 -3.62 4.25 -1.96
C LEU A 202 -2.19 4.43 -2.45
N HIS A 203 -1.23 4.12 -1.59
CA HIS A 203 0.18 4.28 -1.88
C HIS A 203 0.66 3.07 -2.69
N ALA A 204 1.47 3.33 -3.71
CA ALA A 204 2.24 2.31 -4.40
C ALA A 204 3.70 2.77 -4.37
N PRO A 205 4.62 1.91 -3.93
CA PRO A 205 6.04 2.25 -3.88
C PRO A 205 6.61 2.38 -5.30
N THR A 206 7.59 3.26 -5.48
CA THR A 206 8.26 3.44 -6.78
C THR A 206 9.77 3.49 -6.68
N LEU A 207 10.34 3.49 -5.47
CA LEU A 207 11.78 3.58 -5.24
C LEU A 207 12.17 2.68 -4.07
N HIS A 208 13.26 1.96 -4.24
CA HIS A 208 13.86 1.13 -3.21
C HIS A 208 15.36 1.00 -3.44
N ASP A 209 16.09 0.68 -2.37
CA ASP A 209 17.50 0.35 -2.47
C ASP A 209 17.68 -1.06 -3.05
N SER A 210 18.75 -1.28 -3.81
CA SER A 210 19.02 -2.59 -4.42
C SER A 210 19.59 -3.62 -3.44
N THR A 211 20.11 -3.17 -2.30
CA THR A 211 20.70 -4.01 -1.24
C THR A 211 19.92 -3.78 0.05
N LEU A 212 19.34 -4.84 0.61
CA LEU A 212 18.61 -4.77 1.88
C LEU A 212 19.53 -5.17 3.03
N ASN A 213 19.68 -4.27 4.00
CA ASN A 213 20.47 -4.55 5.21
C ASN A 213 19.61 -5.27 6.25
N ARG A 214 18.36 -4.82 6.40
CA ARG A 214 17.36 -5.40 7.30
C ARG A 214 16.15 -5.77 6.44
N PRO A 215 16.11 -7.01 5.90
CA PRO A 215 15.23 -7.36 4.79
C PRO A 215 13.75 -7.09 5.07
N LEU A 216 13.25 -7.37 6.29
CA LEU A 216 11.85 -7.11 6.61
C LEU A 216 11.57 -5.63 6.86
N SER A 217 12.44 -4.96 7.63
CA SER A 217 12.28 -3.54 7.97
C SER A 217 12.41 -2.64 6.74
N ASP A 218 13.44 -2.85 5.93
CA ASP A 218 13.73 -2.05 4.72
C ASP A 218 12.62 -2.26 3.68
N LEU A 219 12.20 -3.52 3.46
CA LEU A 219 11.08 -3.81 2.56
C LEU A 219 9.78 -3.16 3.07
N MET A 220 9.51 -3.23 4.38
CA MET A 220 8.29 -2.64 4.93
C MET A 220 8.30 -1.13 4.76
N VAL A 221 9.38 -0.43 5.13
CA VAL A 221 9.52 1.03 4.99
C VAL A 221 9.32 1.48 3.55
N ALA A 222 9.85 0.73 2.57
CA ALA A 222 9.65 1.04 1.15
C ALA A 222 8.17 1.04 0.75
N HIS A 223 7.33 0.26 1.43
CA HIS A 223 5.89 0.10 1.15
C HIS A 223 4.98 0.95 2.07
N LEU A 224 5.54 1.75 2.97
CA LEU A 224 4.77 2.64 3.82
C LEU A 224 4.40 3.92 3.08
N ASP A 225 3.17 4.40 3.28
CA ASP A 225 2.80 5.74 2.85
C ASP A 225 3.63 6.79 3.62
N PRO A 226 3.84 7.99 3.06
CA PRO A 226 4.72 8.99 3.66
C PRO A 226 4.37 9.37 5.11
N GLU A 227 3.09 9.33 5.49
CA GLU A 227 2.67 9.62 6.87
C GLU A 227 3.02 8.48 7.83
N THR A 228 2.93 7.25 7.35
CA THR A 228 3.33 6.10 8.15
C THR A 228 4.84 5.94 8.19
N ALA A 229 5.57 6.25 7.11
CA ALA A 229 7.03 6.25 7.05
C ALA A 229 7.63 7.29 8.01
N ALA A 230 7.15 8.54 7.99
CA ALA A 230 7.59 9.58 8.93
C ALA A 230 7.34 9.17 10.40
N ALA A 231 6.13 8.66 10.68
CA ALA A 231 5.81 8.19 12.03
C ALA A 231 6.66 6.97 12.44
N TRP A 232 7.04 6.11 11.50
CA TRP A 232 7.90 4.95 11.74
C TRP A 232 9.30 5.38 12.14
N ASP A 233 9.84 6.41 11.49
CA ASP A 233 11.15 6.97 11.86
C ASP A 233 11.12 7.63 13.24
N ASP A 234 10.10 8.44 13.54
CA ASP A 234 9.88 9.00 14.89
C ASP A 234 9.77 7.89 15.95
N TRP A 235 9.04 6.81 15.63
CA TRP A 235 8.90 5.66 16.51
C TRP A 235 10.22 4.95 16.74
N LYS A 236 11.02 4.66 15.70
CA LYS A 236 12.36 4.08 15.83
C LYS A 236 13.28 4.93 16.70
N ILE A 237 13.24 6.26 16.56
CA ILE A 237 14.01 7.18 17.40
C ILE A 237 13.56 7.07 18.87
N SER A 238 12.24 7.00 19.13
CA SER A 238 11.72 6.82 20.49
C SER A 238 12.14 5.49 21.14
N LEU A 239 12.45 4.47 20.33
CA LEU A 239 12.92 3.17 20.80
C LEU A 239 14.38 3.18 21.25
N MET A 240 15.19 4.20 20.91
CA MET A 240 16.61 4.27 21.28
C MET A 240 16.83 4.05 22.78
N ASP A 241 16.00 4.66 23.62
CA ASP A 241 16.09 4.52 25.08
C ASP A 241 15.37 3.28 25.62
N SER A 242 14.50 2.65 24.81
CA SER A 242 13.64 1.54 25.21
C SER A 242 14.14 0.17 24.75
N VAL A 243 15.23 0.10 24.00
CA VAL A 243 15.91 -1.14 23.60
C VAL A 243 16.95 -1.54 24.65
N ARG A 244 17.22 -2.85 24.79
CA ARG A 244 18.23 -3.36 25.73
C ARG A 244 19.65 -3.00 25.28
N ALA A 245 20.58 -2.88 26.24
CA ALA A 245 21.92 -2.30 26.03
C ALA A 245 22.81 -2.97 24.95
N ASN A 246 22.52 -4.21 24.56
CA ASN A 246 23.30 -4.96 23.57
C ASN A 246 22.67 -4.95 22.16
N GLN A 247 21.62 -4.16 21.93
CA GLN A 247 20.89 -4.14 20.66
C GLN A 247 20.73 -2.73 20.12
N THR A 248 20.68 -2.60 18.80
CA THR A 248 20.29 -1.37 18.11
C THR A 248 18.79 -1.38 17.84
N PRO A 249 18.13 -0.20 17.73
CA PRO A 249 16.71 -0.12 17.37
C PRO A 249 16.38 -0.87 16.08
N ASP A 250 17.23 -0.76 15.06
CA ASP A 250 16.99 -1.44 13.78
C ASP A 250 17.06 -2.96 13.92
N SER A 251 18.03 -3.47 14.68
CA SER A 251 18.13 -4.91 14.94
C SER A 251 16.97 -5.43 15.79
N ALA A 252 16.53 -4.61 16.74
CA ALA A 252 15.45 -4.91 17.65
C ALA A 252 14.10 -5.02 16.91
N VAL A 253 13.83 -4.05 16.05
CA VAL A 253 12.64 -4.02 15.22
C VAL A 253 12.66 -5.16 14.20
N GLU A 254 13.80 -5.43 13.57
CA GLU A 254 13.95 -6.57 12.66
C GLU A 254 13.66 -7.91 13.36
N HIS A 255 14.17 -8.12 14.58
CA HIS A 255 13.87 -9.31 15.39
C HIS A 255 12.37 -9.44 15.69
N LEU A 256 11.72 -8.32 16.05
CA LEU A 256 10.29 -8.30 16.30
C LEU A 256 9.49 -8.66 15.04
N LEU A 257 9.84 -8.09 13.88
CA LEU A 257 9.16 -8.39 12.61
C LEU A 257 9.32 -9.86 12.21
N ARG A 258 10.48 -10.48 12.47
CA ARG A 258 10.70 -11.92 12.28
C ARG A 258 9.77 -12.75 13.17
N ALA A 259 9.67 -12.39 14.46
CA ALA A 259 8.78 -13.08 15.38
C ALA A 259 7.30 -12.92 14.98
N VAL A 260 6.92 -11.74 14.49
CA VAL A 260 5.57 -11.47 13.96
C VAL A 260 5.29 -12.31 12.72
N HIS A 261 6.24 -12.42 11.78
CA HIS A 261 6.11 -13.26 10.57
C HIS A 261 5.86 -14.73 10.93
N LEU A 262 6.66 -15.27 11.85
CA LEU A 262 6.55 -16.65 12.33
C LEU A 262 5.23 -16.92 13.07
N ASN A 263 4.73 -15.92 13.79
CA ASN A 263 3.42 -15.99 14.45
C ASN A 263 2.27 -15.99 13.43
N GLU A 264 2.33 -15.17 12.38
CA GLU A 264 1.35 -15.18 11.28
C GLU A 264 1.32 -16.52 10.53
N GLN A 265 2.44 -17.26 10.49
CA GLN A 265 2.51 -18.61 9.94
C GLN A 265 2.01 -19.71 10.89
N GLY A 266 1.67 -19.37 12.13
CA GLY A 266 1.28 -20.34 13.17
C GLY A 266 2.44 -21.17 13.74
N LEU A 267 3.68 -20.76 13.50
CA LEU A 267 4.88 -21.42 14.06
C LEU A 267 5.24 -20.91 15.46
N LEU A 268 4.70 -19.74 15.84
CA LEU A 268 4.84 -19.17 17.18
C LEU A 268 3.47 -18.77 17.73
N ASP A 269 3.19 -19.17 18.97
CA ASP A 269 2.02 -18.69 19.72
C ASP A 269 2.22 -17.24 20.21
N ASP A 270 1.11 -16.56 20.50
CA ASP A 270 1.10 -15.17 20.99
C ASP A 270 1.91 -14.98 22.28
N ALA A 271 1.88 -15.97 23.18
CA ALA A 271 2.68 -15.95 24.41
C ALA A 271 4.19 -16.00 24.11
N ARG A 272 4.58 -16.74 23.07
CA ARG A 272 5.98 -16.86 22.66
C ARG A 272 6.44 -15.62 21.90
N LEU A 273 5.60 -15.04 21.04
CA LEU A 273 5.85 -13.73 20.42
C LEU A 273 6.14 -12.65 21.48
N MET A 274 5.32 -12.60 22.54
CA MET A 274 5.53 -11.65 23.63
C MET A 274 6.85 -11.90 24.39
N THR A 275 7.26 -13.16 24.52
CA THR A 275 8.54 -13.52 25.12
C THR A 275 9.71 -13.05 24.26
N GLU A 276 9.63 -13.22 22.94
CA GLU A 276 10.63 -12.72 22.01
C GLU A 276 10.73 -11.20 22.00
N ALA A 277 9.59 -10.49 22.04
CA ALA A 277 9.60 -9.03 22.18
C ALA A 277 10.31 -8.59 23.47
N LYS A 278 10.03 -9.27 24.60
CA LYS A 278 10.66 -8.98 25.91
C LYS A 278 12.17 -9.23 25.94
N ARG A 279 12.70 -10.08 25.06
CA ARG A 279 14.17 -10.32 24.96
C ARG A 279 14.92 -9.12 24.39
N VAL A 280 14.24 -8.33 23.57
CA VAL A 280 14.83 -7.23 22.79
C VAL A 280 14.53 -5.87 23.41
N PHE A 281 13.30 -5.70 23.89
CA PHE A 281 12.80 -4.44 24.43
C PHE A 281 12.78 -4.42 25.96
N LYS A 282 12.87 -3.22 26.53
CA LYS A 282 12.58 -2.93 27.93
C LYS A 282 11.06 -2.90 28.15
N VAL A 283 10.64 -2.99 29.42
CA VAL A 283 9.21 -3.02 29.80
C VAL A 283 8.43 -1.82 29.24
N SER A 284 9.03 -0.62 29.22
CA SER A 284 8.42 0.60 28.66
C SER A 284 7.99 0.46 27.20
N ALA A 285 8.82 -0.16 26.36
CA ALA A 285 8.49 -0.40 24.95
C ALA A 285 7.44 -1.52 24.80
N ILE A 286 7.46 -2.53 25.67
CA ILE A 286 6.45 -3.60 25.65
C ILE A 286 5.07 -3.04 25.99
N ASP A 287 4.96 -2.18 26.99
CA ASP A 287 3.69 -1.53 27.32
C ASP A 287 3.16 -0.70 26.15
N SER A 288 4.05 0.02 25.46
CA SER A 288 3.75 0.78 24.25
C SER A 288 3.33 -0.09 23.05
N LEU A 289 3.85 -1.32 22.95
CA LEU A 289 3.48 -2.30 21.91
C LEU A 289 2.15 -3.00 22.18
N ILE A 290 1.72 -3.08 23.44
CA ILE A 290 0.44 -3.68 23.85
C ILE A 290 -0.69 -2.64 23.81
N ASP A 291 -0.37 -1.37 24.04
CA ASP A 291 -1.36 -0.29 24.05
C ASP A 291 -2.01 -0.08 22.67
N LYS A 292 -3.32 -0.29 22.61
CA LYS A 292 -4.15 -0.09 21.42
C LYS A 292 -4.25 1.38 21.00
N SER A 293 -3.90 2.31 21.88
CA SER A 293 -3.89 3.74 21.56
C SER A 293 -2.70 4.14 20.68
N ASN A 294 -1.64 3.33 20.70
CA ASN A 294 -0.43 3.61 19.96
C ASN A 294 -0.60 3.28 18.46
N LYS A 295 0.09 4.04 17.60
CA LYS A 295 0.07 3.84 16.14
C LYS A 295 0.78 2.54 15.73
N PHE A 296 1.81 2.13 16.46
CA PHE A 296 2.60 0.94 16.19
C PHE A 296 2.46 -0.09 17.32
N ASP A 297 1.23 -0.58 17.51
CA ASP A 297 0.96 -1.75 18.36
C ASP A 297 1.27 -3.06 17.61
N LEU A 298 1.35 -4.19 18.35
CA LEU A 298 1.60 -5.51 17.75
C LEU A 298 0.61 -5.87 16.63
N ARG A 299 -0.65 -5.43 16.76
CA ARG A 299 -1.70 -5.67 15.77
C ARG A 299 -1.47 -4.88 14.48
N SER A 300 -1.06 -3.62 14.61
CA SER A 300 -0.68 -2.78 13.49
C SER A 300 0.55 -3.32 12.81
N LEU A 301 1.57 -3.76 13.56
CA LEU A 301 2.77 -4.40 13.00
C LEU A 301 2.44 -5.67 12.18
N ARG A 302 1.57 -6.55 12.70
CA ARG A 302 1.06 -7.72 11.94
C ARG A 302 0.45 -7.30 10.62
N THR A 303 -0.32 -6.21 10.62
CA THR A 303 -1.00 -5.78 9.40
C THR A 303 -0.10 -5.04 8.43
N LEU A 304 0.83 -4.22 8.92
CA LEU A 304 1.84 -3.61 8.08
C LEU A 304 2.66 -4.71 7.38
N LEU A 305 3.05 -5.75 8.13
CA LEU A 305 3.74 -6.90 7.56
C LEU A 305 2.88 -7.66 6.55
N ALA A 306 1.60 -7.90 6.84
CA ALA A 306 0.68 -8.54 5.90
C ALA A 306 0.43 -7.69 4.64
N HIS A 307 0.36 -6.37 4.78
CA HIS A 307 0.27 -5.43 3.67
C HIS A 307 1.52 -5.49 2.80
N THR A 308 2.71 -5.46 3.41
CA THR A 308 3.99 -5.60 2.70
C THR A 308 4.11 -6.95 2.02
N LYS A 309 3.67 -8.04 2.65
CA LYS A 309 3.64 -9.38 2.06
C LYS A 309 2.69 -9.49 0.86
N ALA A 310 1.58 -8.76 0.88
CA ALA A 310 0.65 -8.71 -0.24
C ALA A 310 1.22 -7.92 -1.44
N TRP A 311 2.05 -6.91 -1.18
CA TRP A 311 2.79 -6.20 -2.22
C TRP A 311 3.93 -7.05 -2.79
N GLU A 312 4.86 -7.48 -1.93
CA GLU A 312 6.05 -8.22 -2.34
C GLU A 312 6.14 -9.60 -1.69
N PRO A 313 5.42 -10.62 -2.21
CA PRO A 313 5.46 -11.96 -1.66
C PRO A 313 6.80 -12.66 -1.89
N GLY A 314 7.61 -12.19 -2.85
CA GLY A 314 8.83 -12.89 -3.28
C GLY A 314 9.90 -13.01 -2.19
N LEU A 315 10.12 -11.93 -1.43
CA LEU A 315 11.04 -11.99 -0.28
C LEU A 315 10.54 -12.97 0.79
N PHE A 316 9.24 -12.96 1.10
CA PHE A 316 8.68 -13.86 2.10
C PHE A 316 8.79 -15.33 1.66
N ARG A 317 8.64 -15.62 0.36
CA ARG A 317 8.89 -16.99 -0.17
C ARG A 317 10.34 -17.42 0.02
N LEU A 318 11.30 -16.53 -0.16
CA LEU A 318 12.72 -16.82 0.10
C LEU A 318 12.97 -17.09 1.58
N ILE A 319 12.41 -16.28 2.47
CA ILE A 319 12.49 -16.45 3.93
C ILE A 319 11.89 -17.79 4.33
N ASP A 320 10.73 -18.14 3.78
CA ASP A 320 10.02 -19.38 4.08
C ASP A 320 10.82 -20.60 3.59
N ARG A 321 11.40 -20.55 2.38
CA ARG A 321 12.31 -21.59 1.88
C ARG A 321 13.58 -21.71 2.71
N LEU A 322 14.16 -20.59 3.14
CA LEU A 322 15.34 -20.56 4.01
C LEU A 322 15.04 -21.22 5.36
N GLN A 323 13.89 -20.89 5.95
CA GLN A 323 13.44 -21.47 7.21
C GLN A 323 13.18 -22.98 7.08
N ASP A 324 12.49 -23.40 6.04
CA ASP A 324 12.23 -24.82 5.77
C ASP A 324 13.54 -25.61 5.63
N SER A 325 14.52 -25.07 4.89
CA SER A 325 15.86 -25.66 4.79
C SER A 325 16.60 -25.71 6.12
N ALA A 326 16.41 -24.71 6.99
CA ALA A 326 17.01 -24.69 8.32
C ALA A 326 16.39 -25.75 9.25
N ILE A 327 15.07 -25.96 9.17
CA ILE A 327 14.35 -26.98 9.94
C ILE A 327 14.73 -28.39 9.48
N ARG A 328 14.82 -28.61 8.16
CA ARG A 328 15.18 -29.91 7.56
C ARG A 328 16.68 -30.22 7.69
N GLY A 329 17.50 -29.19 7.86
CA GLY A 329 18.95 -29.32 7.96
C GLY A 329 19.62 -29.69 6.63
N ASP A 330 19.17 -29.06 5.54
CA ASP A 330 19.61 -29.35 4.17
C ASP A 330 21.13 -29.20 4.01
N HIS A 331 21.73 -30.06 3.18
CA HIS A 331 23.17 -30.05 2.87
C HIS A 331 23.64 -28.70 2.28
N SER A 332 22.75 -27.98 1.57
CA SER A 332 23.02 -26.65 1.00
C SER A 332 23.37 -25.58 2.05
N MET A 333 23.00 -25.80 3.32
CA MET A 333 23.27 -24.86 4.42
C MET A 333 24.72 -24.87 4.89
N ASN A 334 25.35 -26.05 4.91
CA ASN A 334 26.64 -26.25 5.57
C ASN A 334 27.74 -26.79 4.64
N GLU A 335 27.38 -27.46 3.55
CA GLU A 335 28.34 -28.18 2.68
C GLU A 335 28.65 -27.44 1.39
N MET A 336 27.70 -26.67 0.85
CA MET A 336 27.94 -25.85 -0.35
C MET A 336 28.67 -24.56 0.01
N SER A 337 29.75 -24.26 -0.69
CA SER A 337 30.54 -23.03 -0.51
C SER A 337 29.72 -21.75 -0.73
N TRP A 338 28.74 -21.80 -1.63
CA TRP A 338 27.85 -20.69 -1.97
C TRP A 338 26.42 -21.21 -2.06
N ARG A 339 25.49 -20.52 -1.39
CA ARG A 339 24.05 -20.71 -1.61
C ARG A 339 23.50 -19.48 -2.30
N LEU A 340 22.94 -19.67 -3.49
CA LEU A 340 22.24 -18.65 -4.26
C LEU A 340 20.78 -19.10 -4.41
N ASP A 341 19.86 -18.40 -3.75
CA ASP A 341 18.42 -18.60 -3.90
C ASP A 341 17.82 -17.32 -4.51
N LEU A 342 16.77 -17.46 -5.31
CA LEU A 342 16.15 -16.33 -5.97
C LEU A 342 14.66 -16.55 -6.17
N ASP A 343 13.89 -15.47 -6.14
CA ASP A 343 12.46 -15.51 -6.41
C ASP A 343 12.12 -14.45 -7.45
N LEU A 344 11.49 -14.92 -8.53
CA LEU A 344 10.91 -14.09 -9.57
C LEU A 344 9.46 -14.53 -9.74
N PRO A 345 8.48 -13.61 -9.73
CA PRO A 345 7.09 -13.93 -9.98
C PRO A 345 6.94 -14.70 -11.31
N PRO A 346 6.34 -15.90 -11.31
CA PRO A 346 6.23 -16.73 -12.52
C PRO A 346 5.36 -16.09 -13.60
N ARG A 347 4.51 -15.13 -13.22
CA ARG A 347 3.64 -14.38 -14.13
C ARG A 347 3.69 -12.91 -13.77
N CYS A 348 3.97 -12.07 -14.76
CA CYS A 348 3.99 -10.63 -14.58
C CYS A 348 2.97 -9.99 -15.52
N SER A 349 2.18 -9.06 -14.97
CA SER A 349 1.28 -8.23 -15.74
C SER A 349 1.88 -6.84 -15.89
N GLN A 350 1.59 -6.13 -16.98
CA GLN A 350 2.06 -4.75 -17.18
C GLN A 350 3.59 -4.62 -17.27
N GLY A 351 4.27 -5.72 -17.61
CA GLY A 351 5.71 -5.71 -17.85
C GLY A 351 6.57 -5.34 -16.64
N GLN A 352 6.08 -5.39 -15.39
CA GLN A 352 6.90 -5.10 -14.21
C GLN A 352 7.01 -6.32 -13.30
N ALA A 353 8.21 -6.56 -12.77
CA ALA A 353 8.47 -7.64 -11.81
C ALA A 353 9.59 -7.27 -10.85
N ASP A 354 9.57 -7.85 -9.67
CA ASP A 354 10.62 -7.72 -8.67
C ASP A 354 11.37 -9.03 -8.53
N LEU A 355 12.69 -8.97 -8.75
CA LEU A 355 13.61 -10.08 -8.54
C LEU A 355 14.25 -9.93 -7.17
N PHE A 356 14.05 -10.93 -6.31
CA PHE A 356 14.78 -11.06 -5.06
C PHE A 356 15.88 -12.09 -5.19
N VAL A 357 17.09 -11.77 -4.74
CA VAL A 357 18.24 -12.67 -4.71
C VAL A 357 18.77 -12.74 -3.29
N MET A 358 18.89 -13.95 -2.75
CA MET A 358 19.44 -14.21 -1.43
C MET A 358 20.73 -15.02 -1.57
N LEU A 359 21.81 -14.48 -1.02
CA LEU A 359 23.16 -15.04 -1.12
C LEU A 359 23.73 -15.34 0.27
N HIS A 360 24.22 -16.56 0.45
CA HIS A 360 25.01 -16.96 1.63
C HIS A 360 26.41 -17.39 1.21
N ASN A 361 27.39 -16.94 1.98
CA ASN A 361 28.79 -17.28 1.76
C ASN A 361 29.29 -18.24 2.85
N ASN A 362 29.39 -19.53 2.52
CA ASN A 362 29.82 -20.56 3.45
C ASN A 362 31.31 -20.91 3.31
N THR A 363 32.10 -20.11 2.56
CA THR A 363 33.53 -20.35 2.34
C THR A 363 34.39 -20.12 3.58
N GLY A 364 33.86 -19.44 4.60
CA GLY A 364 34.57 -19.11 5.83
C GLY A 364 35.43 -17.85 5.75
N THR A 365 35.53 -17.21 4.58
CA THR A 365 36.26 -15.94 4.39
C THR A 365 35.36 -14.87 3.76
N THR A 366 35.61 -13.61 4.10
CA THR A 366 34.97 -12.47 3.45
C THR A 366 35.51 -12.32 2.03
N THR A 367 34.64 -12.36 1.02
CA THR A 367 35.06 -12.30 -0.39
C THR A 367 34.22 -11.31 -1.17
N ASN A 368 34.83 -10.57 -2.10
CA ASN A 368 34.09 -9.68 -2.99
C ASN A 368 33.54 -10.46 -4.18
N VAL A 369 32.22 -10.37 -4.38
CA VAL A 369 31.53 -11.11 -5.43
C VAL A 369 30.70 -10.14 -6.27
N LYS A 370 30.54 -10.48 -7.55
CA LYS A 370 29.69 -9.76 -8.48
C LYS A 370 28.46 -10.60 -8.78
N VAL A 371 27.29 -10.01 -8.62
CA VAL A 371 26.03 -10.61 -9.05
C VAL A 371 25.64 -9.94 -10.35
N ASP A 372 25.54 -10.72 -11.42
CA ASP A 372 25.15 -10.27 -12.73
C ASP A 372 23.76 -10.78 -13.06
N VAL A 373 22.85 -9.84 -13.27
CA VAL A 373 21.48 -10.11 -13.67
C VAL A 373 21.35 -9.75 -15.13
N VAL A 374 21.01 -10.73 -15.96
CA VAL A 374 20.78 -10.58 -17.39
C VAL A 374 19.30 -10.84 -17.66
N VAL A 375 18.64 -9.85 -18.25
CA VAL A 375 17.19 -9.87 -18.49
C VAL A 375 16.96 -9.92 -19.99
N ALA A 376 16.34 -10.99 -20.48
CA ALA A 376 16.02 -11.11 -21.89
C ALA A 376 14.91 -10.13 -22.30
N GLU A 377 15.24 -9.22 -23.23
CA GLU A 377 14.31 -8.22 -23.79
C GLU A 377 13.66 -7.29 -22.76
N GLY A 378 14.28 -7.14 -21.58
CA GLY A 378 13.83 -6.27 -20.51
C GLY A 378 14.93 -5.31 -20.05
N GLU A 379 14.55 -4.42 -19.14
CA GLU A 379 15.40 -3.44 -18.49
C GLU A 379 15.50 -3.74 -16.98
N PRO A 380 16.71 -3.72 -16.39
CA PRO A 380 17.99 -3.53 -17.06
C PRO A 380 18.44 -4.78 -17.85
N ALA A 381 18.98 -4.59 -19.07
CA ALA A 381 19.45 -5.71 -19.90
C ALA A 381 20.61 -6.49 -19.25
N LEU A 382 21.51 -5.77 -18.58
CA LEU A 382 22.56 -6.31 -17.72
C LEU A 382 22.75 -5.36 -16.53
N GLN A 383 22.65 -5.89 -15.32
CA GLN A 383 23.01 -5.18 -14.10
C GLN A 383 24.05 -5.97 -13.32
N THR A 384 25.20 -5.35 -13.06
CA THR A 384 26.27 -5.93 -12.25
C THR A 384 26.33 -5.23 -10.89
N ILE A 385 26.02 -5.97 -9.83
CA ILE A 385 26.09 -5.47 -8.45
C ILE A 385 27.32 -6.08 -7.79
N ARG A 386 28.21 -5.25 -7.25
CA ARG A 386 29.36 -5.70 -6.45
C ARG A 386 28.94 -5.74 -4.99
N VAL A 387 29.14 -6.88 -4.34
CA VAL A 387 28.82 -7.04 -2.91
C VAL A 387 29.99 -7.69 -2.18
N GLU A 388 30.28 -7.18 -1.00
CA GLU A 388 31.20 -7.79 -0.06
C GLU A 388 30.45 -8.87 0.74
N ALA A 389 30.70 -10.14 0.42
CA ALA A 389 30.02 -11.26 1.06
C ALA A 389 30.78 -11.70 2.32
N ARG A 390 30.22 -11.38 3.49
CA ARG A 390 30.73 -11.85 4.77
C ARG A 390 30.53 -13.35 4.93
N ALA A 391 31.45 -14.01 5.63
CA ALA A 391 31.32 -15.43 5.90
C ALA A 391 30.13 -15.71 6.82
N SER A 392 29.22 -16.58 6.38
CA SER A 392 28.10 -17.08 7.16
C SER A 392 28.61 -17.89 8.35
N ARG A 393 27.97 -17.73 9.51
CA ARG A 393 28.25 -18.55 10.69
C ARG A 393 27.60 -19.91 10.49
N ARG A 394 28.37 -20.98 10.72
CA ARG A 394 27.83 -22.35 10.65
C ARG A 394 26.75 -22.55 11.70
N ILE A 395 25.67 -23.23 11.31
CA ILE A 395 24.59 -23.57 12.23
C ILE A 395 24.85 -24.95 12.83
N ASP A 396 25.02 -24.97 14.14
CA ASP A 396 25.01 -26.21 14.92
C ASP A 396 23.58 -26.74 15.01
N ARG A 397 23.36 -27.99 14.58
CA ARG A 397 22.06 -28.68 14.63
C ARG A 397 21.41 -28.68 16.03
N ALA A 398 22.22 -28.61 17.10
CA ALA A 398 21.75 -28.56 18.48
C ALA A 398 21.15 -27.20 18.91
N ARG A 399 21.48 -26.10 18.20
CA ARG A 399 20.98 -24.73 18.48
C ARG A 399 19.79 -24.33 17.59
N ALA A 400 19.35 -25.18 16.68
CA ALA A 400 18.20 -24.93 15.79
C ALA A 400 16.83 -25.02 16.50
N THR A 401 16.79 -25.27 17.81
CA THR A 401 15.56 -25.36 18.61
C THR A 401 14.85 -24.02 18.81
N ASP A 402 15.59 -22.90 18.76
CA ASP A 402 14.99 -21.56 18.78
C ASP A 402 14.87 -21.02 17.34
N GLN A 403 13.67 -21.18 16.76
CA GLN A 403 13.39 -20.88 15.35
C GLN A 403 13.59 -19.40 15.00
N VAL A 404 13.35 -18.50 15.96
CA VAL A 404 13.46 -17.05 15.75
C VAL A 404 14.94 -16.65 15.67
N ASP A 405 15.75 -17.16 16.60
CA ASP A 405 17.19 -16.88 16.63
C ASP A 405 17.93 -17.53 15.46
N SER A 406 17.53 -18.75 15.05
CA SER A 406 18.15 -19.44 13.92
C SER A 406 17.84 -18.73 12.60
N LEU A 407 16.57 -18.39 12.35
CA LEU A 407 16.17 -17.61 11.18
C LEU A 407 16.82 -16.22 11.21
N GLY A 408 16.86 -15.58 12.38
CA GLY A 408 17.47 -14.27 12.54
C GLY A 408 18.94 -14.26 12.15
N ARG A 409 19.72 -15.26 12.59
CA ARG A 409 21.12 -15.41 12.19
C ARG A 409 21.29 -15.66 10.70
N LEU A 410 20.41 -16.47 10.11
CA LEU A 410 20.48 -16.77 8.68
C LEU A 410 20.18 -15.58 7.79
N LEU A 411 19.26 -14.72 8.22
CA LEU A 411 18.96 -13.48 7.51
C LEU A 411 20.02 -12.41 7.75
N ASP A 412 20.60 -12.32 8.96
CA ASP A 412 21.68 -11.40 9.26
C ASP A 412 22.98 -11.74 8.51
N ASP A 413 23.21 -13.03 8.23
CA ASP A 413 24.36 -13.51 7.48
C ASP A 413 24.09 -13.54 5.95
N ALA A 414 22.84 -13.34 5.51
CA ALA A 414 22.46 -13.28 4.11
C ALA A 414 22.71 -11.90 3.52
N ILE A 415 23.13 -11.87 2.26
CA ILE A 415 22.96 -10.68 1.41
C ILE A 415 21.65 -10.84 0.67
N VAL A 416 20.75 -9.86 0.81
CA VAL A 416 19.49 -9.81 0.08
C VAL A 416 19.53 -8.65 -0.91
N LEU A 417 19.33 -8.97 -2.18
CA LEU A 417 19.22 -8.00 -3.26
C LEU A 417 17.77 -7.92 -3.72
N TRP A 418 17.30 -6.70 -3.97
CA TRP A 418 15.98 -6.42 -4.55
C TRP A 418 16.17 -5.62 -5.84
N ILE A 419 15.79 -6.21 -6.97
CA ILE A 419 16.03 -5.66 -8.30
C ILE A 419 14.70 -5.56 -9.04
N GLY A 420 14.29 -4.33 -9.37
CA GLY A 420 13.15 -4.09 -10.23
C GLY A 420 13.48 -4.41 -11.69
N LEU A 421 12.62 -5.18 -12.33
CA LEU A 421 12.68 -5.58 -13.72
C LEU A 421 11.50 -5.01 -14.48
N ALA A 422 11.74 -4.50 -15.68
CA ALA A 422 10.72 -3.96 -16.57
C ALA A 422 10.83 -4.56 -17.98
N TRP A 423 9.69 -4.77 -18.63
CA TRP A 423 9.58 -5.17 -20.02
C TRP A 423 8.60 -4.22 -20.72
N PRO A 424 8.83 -3.90 -22.00
CA PRO A 424 7.88 -3.12 -22.79
C PRO A 424 6.52 -3.82 -22.89
N ASP A 425 5.43 -3.05 -22.86
CA ASP A 425 4.05 -3.58 -23.00
C ASP A 425 3.80 -4.36 -24.30
N SER A 426 4.66 -4.20 -25.30
CA SER A 426 4.61 -4.94 -26.57
C SER A 426 5.11 -6.39 -26.48
N LYS A 427 5.83 -6.74 -25.41
CA LYS A 427 6.42 -8.07 -25.22
C LYS A 427 5.46 -8.98 -24.44
N LEU A 428 5.25 -10.18 -24.97
CA LEU A 428 4.36 -11.20 -24.41
C LEU A 428 5.04 -12.57 -24.52
N GLY A 429 4.76 -13.46 -23.57
CA GLY A 429 5.30 -14.81 -23.57
C GLY A 429 6.32 -15.04 -22.45
N SER A 430 7.14 -16.07 -22.60
CA SER A 430 8.13 -16.46 -21.59
C SER A 430 9.44 -15.69 -21.77
N HIS A 431 9.87 -15.01 -20.71
CA HIS A 431 11.11 -14.25 -20.66
C HIS A 431 12.03 -14.84 -19.59
N PRO A 432 13.19 -15.40 -19.98
CA PRO A 432 14.18 -15.87 -19.02
C PRO A 432 14.99 -14.70 -18.42
N VAL A 433 15.29 -14.84 -17.14
CA VAL A 433 16.19 -13.98 -16.37
C VAL A 433 17.30 -14.87 -15.83
N GLN A 434 18.55 -14.53 -16.14
CA GLN A 434 19.72 -15.27 -15.67
C GLN A 434 20.43 -14.47 -14.58
N VAL A 435 20.65 -15.10 -13.43
CA VAL A 435 21.44 -14.55 -12.33
C VAL A 435 22.72 -15.35 -12.19
N THR A 436 23.85 -14.69 -12.39
CA THR A 436 25.18 -15.30 -12.34
C THR A 436 26.01 -14.70 -11.22
N LEU A 437 26.55 -15.55 -10.36
CA LEU A 437 27.47 -15.18 -9.30
C LEU A 437 28.92 -15.32 -9.81
N ARG A 438 29.65 -14.21 -9.92
CA ARG A 438 31.06 -14.16 -10.38
C ARG A 438 32.00 -13.79 -9.23
N GLY A 439 33.00 -14.63 -8.98
CA GLY A 439 34.06 -14.37 -7.98
C GLY A 439 35.08 -13.31 -8.44
N GLU A 440 36.08 -13.04 -7.61
CA GLU A 440 37.07 -11.96 -7.80
C GLU A 440 37.83 -12.02 -9.15
N HIS A 441 38.07 -13.22 -9.68
CA HIS A 441 38.74 -13.43 -10.96
C HIS A 441 37.79 -13.62 -12.16
N GLY A 442 36.51 -13.27 -12.02
CA GLY A 442 35.51 -13.45 -13.08
C GLY A 442 35.06 -14.89 -13.30
N LYS A 443 35.50 -15.84 -12.46
CA LYS A 443 35.03 -17.22 -12.47
C LYS A 443 33.56 -17.28 -12.02
N THR A 444 32.73 -17.97 -12.79
CA THR A 444 31.34 -18.28 -12.41
C THR A 444 31.34 -19.27 -11.25
N LEU A 445 30.77 -18.85 -10.11
CA LEU A 445 30.60 -19.65 -8.90
C LEU A 445 29.25 -20.38 -8.92
N SER A 446 28.20 -19.68 -9.34
CA SER A 446 26.84 -20.22 -9.48
C SER A 446 26.12 -19.46 -10.61
N SER A 447 25.19 -20.11 -11.28
CA SER A 447 24.35 -19.50 -12.33
C SER A 447 22.98 -20.16 -12.29
N VAL A 448 21.94 -19.35 -12.15
CA VAL A 448 20.55 -19.81 -12.09
C VAL A 448 19.74 -19.04 -13.13
N VAL A 449 18.91 -19.76 -13.88
CA VAL A 449 17.98 -19.19 -14.86
C VAL A 449 16.56 -19.41 -14.36
N VAL A 450 15.80 -18.33 -14.25
CA VAL A 450 14.38 -18.37 -13.89
C VAL A 450 13.58 -17.70 -14.99
N GLN A 451 12.33 -18.12 -15.15
CA GLN A 451 11.46 -17.66 -16.22
C GLN A 451 10.24 -16.97 -15.63
N THR A 452 9.86 -15.85 -16.25
CA THR A 452 8.58 -15.21 -16.00
C THR A 452 7.76 -15.17 -17.29
N THR A 453 6.44 -15.25 -17.17
CA THR A 453 5.53 -15.15 -18.30
C THR A 453 4.80 -13.81 -18.29
N LEU A 454 5.01 -13.02 -19.33
CA LEU A 454 4.33 -11.75 -19.55
C LEU A 454 2.94 -11.98 -20.15
N SER A 455 1.92 -11.46 -19.50
CA SER A 455 0.53 -11.52 -19.96
C SER A 455 -0.12 -10.15 -19.94
N SER A 456 -0.93 -9.86 -20.95
CA SER A 456 -1.76 -8.64 -21.00
C SER A 456 -2.98 -8.68 -20.09
N LYS A 457 -3.38 -9.87 -19.61
CA LYS A 457 -4.53 -10.02 -18.71
C LYS A 457 -4.12 -9.74 -17.26
N ALA A 458 -5.00 -9.10 -16.49
CA ALA A 458 -4.84 -8.99 -15.04
C ALA A 458 -4.81 -10.41 -14.41
N GLN A 459 -3.77 -10.71 -13.65
CA GLN A 459 -3.53 -11.99 -13.00
C GLN A 459 -3.38 -11.82 -11.49
N GLN A 460 -3.38 -12.93 -10.73
CA GLN A 460 -3.29 -12.91 -9.27
C GLN A 460 -2.08 -12.15 -8.70
N GLU A 461 -0.94 -12.13 -9.41
CA GLU A 461 0.27 -11.40 -8.99
C GLU A 461 0.47 -10.08 -9.75
N SER A 462 -0.56 -9.58 -10.43
CA SER A 462 -0.50 -8.28 -11.09
C SER A 462 -0.35 -7.12 -10.11
N ALA A 463 0.32 -6.03 -10.50
CA ALA A 463 0.44 -4.84 -9.65
C ALA A 463 -0.95 -4.32 -9.19
N GLY A 464 -1.96 -4.39 -10.06
CA GLY A 464 -3.34 -4.06 -9.71
C GLY A 464 -3.95 -5.00 -8.66
N GLN A 465 -3.71 -6.31 -8.76
CA GLN A 465 -4.20 -7.28 -7.79
C GLN A 465 -3.43 -7.20 -6.47
N ARG A 466 -2.10 -7.07 -6.50
CA ARG A 466 -1.25 -6.82 -5.32
C ARG A 466 -1.75 -5.60 -4.55
N MET A 467 -2.05 -4.50 -5.25
CA MET A 467 -2.63 -3.31 -4.62
C MET A 467 -4.01 -3.60 -4.01
N SER A 468 -4.86 -4.38 -4.68
CA SER A 468 -6.17 -4.76 -4.16
C SER A 468 -6.06 -5.63 -2.89
N ASP A 469 -5.18 -6.62 -2.92
CA ASP A 469 -4.94 -7.56 -1.83
C ASP A 469 -4.30 -6.84 -0.63
N ALA A 470 -3.32 -5.97 -0.88
CA ALA A 470 -2.71 -5.11 0.13
C ALA A 470 -3.74 -4.15 0.75
N ALA A 471 -4.55 -3.48 -0.08
CA ALA A 471 -5.64 -2.65 0.40
C ALA A 471 -6.67 -3.46 1.22
N SER A 472 -6.89 -4.74 0.89
CA SER A 472 -7.77 -5.63 1.64
C SER A 472 -7.23 -5.97 3.02
N ALA A 473 -5.91 -6.19 3.16
CA ALA A 473 -5.26 -6.45 4.45
C ALA A 473 -5.46 -5.27 5.41
N VAL A 474 -5.28 -4.04 4.92
CA VAL A 474 -5.51 -2.80 5.70
C VAL A 474 -7.00 -2.60 6.02
N ARG A 475 -7.92 -3.03 5.13
CA ARG A 475 -9.38 -2.96 5.39
C ARG A 475 -9.83 -3.94 6.48
N ARG A 476 -9.24 -5.15 6.56
CA ARG A 476 -9.58 -6.12 7.62
C ARG A 476 -9.31 -5.55 9.01
N LEU A 477 -8.24 -4.77 9.18
CA LEU A 477 -8.00 -4.01 10.42
C LEU A 477 -9.12 -3.01 10.73
N ALA A 478 -9.54 -2.22 9.74
CA ALA A 478 -10.51 -1.15 9.94
C ALA A 478 -11.87 -1.68 10.43
N LEU A 479 -12.27 -2.89 9.99
CA LEU A 479 -13.47 -3.56 10.48
C LEU A 479 -13.29 -4.07 11.91
N SER A 480 -12.11 -4.61 12.22
CA SER A 480 -11.77 -5.17 13.52
C SER A 480 -11.48 -4.14 14.65
N ILE A 481 -11.53 -2.85 14.31
CA ILE A 481 -11.45 -1.67 15.21
C ILE A 481 -12.85 -1.06 15.43
N ALA A 482 -13.83 -1.43 14.60
CA ALA A 482 -15.21 -0.95 14.70
C ALA A 482 -16.08 -1.82 15.62
N ASP A 483 -15.58 -2.99 16.02
CA ASP A 483 -16.04 -3.82 17.14
C ASP A 483 -15.11 -3.60 18.34
#